data_AF-A0A0N0TQY9-F1
#
_entry.id   AF-A0A0N0TQY9-F1
#
_cell.length_a   1.000
_cell.length_b   1.000
_cell.length_c   1.000
_cell.angle_alpha   90.00
_cell.angle_beta   90.00
_cell.angle_gamma   90.00
#
_symmetry.space_group_name_H-M   'P 1'
#
loop_
_entity.id
_entity.type
_entity.pdbx_description
1 polymer ?
#
loop_
_entity_poly.entity_id
_entity_poly.type
_entity_poly.pdbx_seq_one_letter_code
_entity_poly.pdbx_strand_id
1 'polypeptide(L)' 'MTEPADDADDASTSAAAAPAAPAAAASAAEEAARRRRLAEVFGEVLPEGSSDEPHPTGRDDRWYEENRPPHHGG' A
#
# COMPACT_ATOMS: atom_id res chain seq x y z
N MET A 1 5.26 -17.86 -28.22
CA MET A 1 4.44 -18.57 -27.21
C MET A 1 5.01 -18.13 -25.88
N THR A 2 4.36 -17.19 -25.22
CA THR A 2 4.86 -16.51 -24.01
C THR A 2 4.90 -17.50 -22.84
N GLU A 3 5.98 -17.47 -22.07
CA GLU A 3 6.09 -18.15 -20.78
C GLU A 3 5.17 -17.43 -19.76
N PRO A 4 4.65 -18.16 -18.74
CA PRO A 4 3.71 -17.60 -17.76
C PRO A 4 4.45 -16.82 -16.68
N ALA A 5 4.02 -15.58 -16.43
CA ALA A 5 4.35 -14.85 -15.21
C ALA A 5 3.43 -15.36 -14.09
N ASP A 6 3.96 -16.25 -13.27
CA ASP A 6 3.41 -16.59 -11.96
C ASP A 6 4.09 -15.66 -10.94
N ASP A 7 3.47 -14.52 -10.65
CA ASP A 7 3.78 -13.68 -9.49
C ASP A 7 2.60 -12.75 -9.20
N ALA A 8 1.91 -13.00 -8.09
CA ALA A 8 1.32 -12.01 -7.18
C ALA A 8 0.26 -12.70 -6.29
N ASP A 9 0.73 -13.39 -5.24
CA ASP A 9 -0.06 -13.54 -4.02
C ASP A 9 0.77 -12.97 -2.87
N ASP A 10 0.82 -11.64 -2.76
CA ASP A 10 1.03 -10.98 -1.47
C ASP A 10 -0.34 -10.75 -0.84
N ALA A 11 -1.00 -11.86 -0.49
CA ALA A 11 -2.14 -11.83 0.40
C ALA A 11 -1.62 -11.53 1.82
N SER A 12 -1.33 -10.27 2.10
CA SER A 12 -1.12 -9.80 3.46
C SER A 12 -2.47 -9.73 4.19
N THR A 13 -3.03 -10.90 4.49
CA THR A 13 -3.92 -11.13 5.63
C THR A 13 -3.80 -12.60 6.04
N SER A 14 -2.83 -12.86 6.92
CA SER A 14 -2.75 -14.10 7.67
C SER A 14 -3.99 -14.23 8.56
N ALA A 15 -4.92 -15.08 8.14
CA ALA A 15 -6.06 -15.49 8.95
C ALA A 15 -5.71 -16.73 9.79
N ALA A 16 -5.77 -16.51 11.11
CA ALA A 16 -5.97 -17.46 12.21
C ALA A 16 -4.81 -18.37 12.66
N ALA A 17 -4.14 -17.94 13.74
CA ALA A 17 -3.74 -18.84 14.84
C ALA A 17 -3.73 -18.06 16.16
N ALA A 18 -4.60 -18.44 17.11
CA ALA A 18 -4.53 -17.96 18.49
C ALA A 18 -3.23 -18.46 19.15
N PRO A 19 -2.50 -17.58 19.86
CA PRO A 19 -2.93 -17.07 21.16
C PRO A 19 -3.00 -15.53 21.16
N ALA A 20 -4.17 -14.98 20.86
CA ALA A 20 -4.29 -13.65 20.22
C ALA A 20 -4.72 -12.47 21.10
N ALA A 21 -4.80 -12.61 22.43
CA ALA A 21 -5.23 -11.51 23.29
C ALA A 21 -4.21 -10.35 23.44
N PRO A 22 -2.91 -10.58 23.72
CA PRO A 22 -1.97 -9.48 23.90
C PRO A 22 -1.52 -8.85 22.58
N ALA A 23 -1.42 -9.64 21.51
CA ALA A 23 -0.98 -9.16 20.19
C ALA A 23 -2.05 -8.28 19.51
N ALA A 24 -3.34 -8.62 19.62
CA ALA A 24 -4.42 -7.80 19.09
C ALA A 24 -4.61 -6.49 19.89
N ALA A 25 -4.33 -6.50 21.20
CA ALA A 25 -4.34 -5.28 22.00
C ALA A 25 -3.18 -4.34 21.61
N ALA A 26 -2.00 -4.89 21.27
CA ALA A 26 -0.86 -4.11 20.80
C ALA A 26 -1.15 -3.43 19.44
N SER A 27 -1.74 -4.16 18.47
CA SER A 27 -2.10 -3.56 17.17
C SER A 27 -3.18 -2.48 17.30
N ALA A 28 -4.17 -2.67 18.17
CA ALA A 28 -5.17 -1.65 18.46
C ALA A 28 -4.56 -0.37 19.08
N ALA A 29 -3.57 -0.52 19.96
CA ALA A 29 -2.85 0.60 20.56
C ALA A 29 -2.00 1.35 19.53
N GLU A 30 -1.34 0.63 18.62
CA GLU A 30 -0.55 1.21 17.53
C GLU A 30 -1.43 2.01 16.57
N GLU A 31 -2.57 1.45 16.17
CA GLU A 31 -3.52 2.14 15.28
C GLU A 31 -4.14 3.37 15.96
N ALA A 32 -4.43 3.30 17.26
CA ALA A 32 -4.87 4.46 18.03
C ALA A 32 -3.79 5.56 18.09
N ALA A 33 -2.52 5.19 18.28
CA ALA A 33 -1.41 6.14 18.25
C ALA A 33 -1.22 6.75 16.86
N ARG A 34 -1.37 5.95 15.80
CA ARG A 34 -1.33 6.41 14.41
C ARG A 34 -2.44 7.43 14.13
N ARG A 35 -3.68 7.15 14.52
CA ARG A 35 -4.81 8.10 14.37
C ARG A 35 -4.56 9.41 15.12
N ARG A 36 -4.04 9.36 16.35
CA ARG A 36 -3.68 10.57 17.11
C ARG A 36 -2.62 11.42 16.40
N ARG A 37 -1.56 10.80 15.88
CA ARG A 37 -0.51 11.50 15.12
C ARG A 37 -1.06 12.14 13.85
N LEU A 38 -1.93 11.44 13.12
CA LEU A 38 -2.57 12.00 11.94
C LEU A 38 -3.50 13.16 12.31
N ALA A 39 -4.25 13.05 13.41
CA ALA A 39 -5.15 14.11 13.86
C ALA A 39 -4.43 15.38 14.32
N GLU A 40 -3.20 15.27 14.82
CA GLU A 40 -2.36 16.43 15.13
C GLU A 40 -2.03 17.27 13.89
N VAL A 41 -1.86 16.62 12.73
CA VAL A 41 -1.47 17.28 11.48
C VAL A 41 -2.67 17.65 10.62
N PHE A 42 -3.64 16.74 10.52
CA PHE A 42 -4.76 16.81 9.56
C PHE A 42 -6.11 17.07 10.24
N GLY A 43 -6.19 17.00 11.57
CA GLY A 43 -7.45 17.05 12.32
C GLY A 43 -8.18 15.70 12.36
N GLU A 44 -9.37 15.67 12.94
CA GLU A 44 -10.14 14.42 13.15
C GLU A 44 -10.62 13.79 11.84
N VAL A 45 -10.82 14.61 10.79
CA VAL A 45 -11.27 14.15 9.47
C VAL A 45 -10.07 14.03 8.55
N LEU A 46 -9.77 12.81 8.11
CA LEU A 46 -8.73 12.58 7.11
C LEU A 46 -9.29 12.85 5.71
N PRO A 47 -8.46 13.42 4.80
CA PRO A 47 -8.83 13.51 3.40
C PRO A 47 -9.06 12.11 2.82
N GLU A 48 -10.05 11.99 1.95
CA GLU A 48 -10.27 10.75 1.20
C GLU A 48 -9.16 10.55 0.17
N GLY A 49 -8.79 9.30 -0.08
CA GLY A 49 -7.93 8.96 -1.21
C GLY A 49 -8.63 9.35 -2.52
N SER A 50 -7.92 10.02 -3.43
CA SER A 50 -8.45 10.36 -4.74
C SER A 50 -8.37 9.14 -5.66
N SER A 51 -9.34 8.99 -6.57
CA SER A 51 -9.34 7.87 -7.54
C SER A 51 -8.16 7.87 -8.52
N ASP A 52 -7.47 9.00 -8.67
CA ASP A 52 -6.25 9.14 -9.49
C ASP A 52 -4.98 8.68 -8.75
N GLU A 53 -5.08 8.30 -7.48
CA GLU A 53 -3.91 7.85 -6.73
C GLU A 53 -3.46 6.46 -7.23
N PRO A 54 -2.18 6.30 -7.63
CA PRO A 54 -1.72 5.06 -8.23
C PRO A 54 -1.70 3.94 -7.19
N HIS A 55 -2.40 2.85 -7.48
CA HIS A 55 -2.36 1.64 -6.66
C HIS A 55 -0.95 0.99 -6.77
N PRO A 56 -0.35 0.51 -5.67
CA PRO A 56 1.00 -0.05 -5.69
C PRO A 56 1.11 -1.35 -6.51
N THR A 57 0.01 -2.08 -6.68
CA THR A 57 -0.03 -3.27 -7.55
C THR A 57 -0.26 -2.83 -9.00
N GLY A 58 0.75 -2.93 -9.85
CA GLY A 58 0.60 -2.69 -11.30
C GLY A 58 1.37 -1.49 -11.86
N ARG A 59 2.43 -1.03 -11.20
CA ARG A 59 3.35 -0.07 -11.82
C ARG A 59 4.29 -0.81 -12.79
N ASP A 60 3.76 -1.15 -13.95
CA ASP A 60 4.58 -1.57 -15.09
C ASP A 60 5.41 -0.38 -15.57
N ASP A 61 6.70 -0.61 -15.87
CA ASP A 61 7.59 0.40 -16.46
C ASP A 61 7.11 0.89 -17.83
N ARG A 62 6.12 0.22 -18.42
CA ARG A 62 5.50 0.52 -19.71
C ARG A 62 5.11 1.99 -19.86
N TRP A 63 4.46 2.59 -18.83
CA TRP A 63 4.11 4.01 -18.90
C TRP A 63 5.36 4.89 -19.02
N TYR A 64 6.41 4.59 -18.27
CA TYR A 64 7.66 5.35 -18.31
C TYR A 64 8.37 5.18 -19.65
N GLU A 65 8.41 3.98 -20.22
CA GLU A 65 9.01 3.74 -21.54
C GLU A 65 8.28 4.48 -22.67
N GLU A 66 6.96 4.54 -22.61
CA GLU A 66 6.11 5.25 -23.57
C GLU A 66 6.19 6.79 -23.43
N ASN A 67 6.46 7.29 -22.22
CA ASN A 67 6.40 8.72 -21.90
C ASN A 67 7.76 9.37 -21.59
N ARG A 68 8.86 8.61 -21.57
CA ARG A 68 10.17 9.18 -21.26
C ARG A 68 10.61 10.19 -22.33
N PRO A 69 11.17 11.35 -21.94
CA PRO A 69 11.71 12.31 -22.90
C PRO A 69 12.79 11.70 -23.81
N PRO A 70 12.98 12.20 -25.04
CA PRO A 70 13.91 11.62 -26.03
C PRO A 70 15.39 11.66 -25.58
N HIS A 71 15.73 12.46 -24.57
CA HIS A 71 17.09 12.56 -24.03
C HIS A 71 17.36 11.62 -22.84
N HIS A 72 16.42 10.74 -22.50
CA HIS A 72 16.44 9.95 -21.25
C HIS A 72 17.06 8.54 -21.41
N GLY A 73 18.03 8.38 -22.31
CA GLY A 73 18.67 7.09 -22.60
C GLY A 73 19.92 7.26 -23.46
N GLY A 74 20.88 8.05 -22.96
CA GLY A 74 22.19 8.18 -23.58
C GLY A 74 22.92 6.84 -23.72
#